data_AF-A0A3D2XV32-F1
#
_entry.id   AF-A0A3D2XV32-F1
#
_cell.length_a   1.000
_cell.length_b   1.000
_cell.length_c   1.000
_cell.angle_alpha   90.00
_cell.angle_beta   90.00
_cell.angle_gamma   90.00
#
_symmetry.space_group_name_H-M   'P 1'
#
loop_
_entity.id
_entity.type
_entity.pdbx_description
1 polymer ?
#
loop_
_entity_poly.entity_id
_entity_poly.type
_entity_poly.pdbx_seq_one_letter_code
_entity_poly.pdbx_strand_id
1 'polypeptide(L)'
;MAHFIDRRLNSKGKSTLNRQRFLKRYKQQIKRAVSDAVGQRSVTDVESGEHISIPKQDISEPLFHTGKGGKRTVVHPGNDQFTAGDRIDRPPPQGGQGSGQGDAGNSGEGEDDFTFSISKDEYLDLLFEDLALPNLKNSQFDQVVQYETYRAGYQTDGVPTNLDIVRSLKGSMARRVALTAADRRKLREAEEELEKLKADKHDNTVAIIELEKTIGALKAKIAGVPFIDTFDLRFRNYAKKPVPTSKAVMFCLMDVSGSMDQATKDMAKRFYILLYLFLSRTYKNVEVVYIRHHTQAKEVDEQEFFYSQETGGTIVSSALKLMDEIIAERYQDSDWNIYAAQASDGDNWADDSPQCRELLMKKLLPVTRYFA
;
A
#
# COMPACT_ATOMS: atom_id res chain seq x y z
N MET A 1 -38.83 35.57 -34.24
CA MET A 1 -38.17 35.45 -32.91
C MET A 1 -37.88 33.97 -32.68
N ALA A 2 -36.62 33.59 -32.59
CA ALA A 2 -36.25 32.19 -32.37
C ALA A 2 -36.41 31.84 -30.89
N HIS A 3 -37.32 30.92 -30.56
CA HIS A 3 -37.45 30.37 -29.23
C HIS A 3 -36.46 29.20 -29.08
N PHE A 4 -35.44 29.38 -28.25
CA PHE A 4 -34.55 28.30 -27.85
C PHE A 4 -35.23 27.48 -26.75
N ILE A 5 -35.48 26.20 -27.03
CA ILE A 5 -35.97 25.24 -26.04
C ILE A 5 -34.77 24.37 -25.60
N ASP A 6 -34.24 24.62 -24.41
CA ASP A 6 -33.17 23.82 -23.80
C ASP A 6 -33.73 22.50 -23.26
N ARG A 7 -33.19 21.36 -23.74
CA ARG A 7 -33.65 20.00 -23.44
C ARG A 7 -32.79 19.25 -22.42
N ARG A 8 -31.86 19.90 -21.73
CA ARG A 8 -31.04 19.24 -20.70
C ARG A 8 -31.90 18.81 -19.51
N LEU A 9 -31.64 17.61 -18.96
CA LEU A 9 -32.24 17.09 -17.72
C LEU A 9 -31.82 17.96 -16.52
N ASN A 10 -32.46 19.13 -16.38
CA ASN A 10 -32.30 19.99 -15.21
C ASN A 10 -32.98 19.32 -14.02
N SER A 11 -32.22 19.01 -12.97
CA SER A 11 -32.80 18.75 -11.64
C SER A 11 -33.58 20.00 -11.24
N LYS A 12 -34.91 19.89 -11.17
CA LYS A 12 -35.84 21.00 -10.89
C LYS A 12 -35.31 21.85 -9.71
N GLY A 13 -34.97 23.11 -9.99
CA GLY A 13 -34.86 24.17 -8.98
C GLY A 13 -33.46 24.72 -8.68
N LYS A 14 -32.35 24.12 -9.14
CA LYS A 14 -31.00 24.70 -8.91
C LYS A 14 -30.22 24.84 -10.21
N SER A 15 -29.74 26.06 -10.50
CA SER A 15 -28.80 26.32 -11.59
C SER A 15 -27.58 25.41 -11.44
N THR A 16 -27.32 24.57 -12.44
CA THR A 16 -26.16 23.66 -12.49
C THR A 16 -24.84 24.40 -12.25
N LEU A 17 -24.77 25.65 -12.73
CA LEU A 17 -23.64 26.54 -12.55
C LEU A 17 -23.42 26.93 -11.07
N ASN A 18 -24.50 27.21 -10.34
CA ASN A 18 -24.43 27.53 -8.91
C ASN A 18 -24.00 26.31 -8.10
N ARG A 19 -24.53 25.13 -8.42
CA ARG A 19 -24.08 23.87 -7.82
C ARG A 19 -22.60 23.60 -8.07
N GLN A 20 -22.11 23.87 -9.28
CA GLN A 20 -20.68 23.72 -9.59
C GLN A 20 -19.81 24.71 -8.81
N ARG A 21 -20.25 25.97 -8.68
CA ARG A 21 -19.56 26.99 -7.86
C ARG A 21 -19.57 26.64 -6.37
N PHE A 22 -20.68 26.08 -5.88
CA PHE A 22 -20.81 25.55 -4.53
C PHE A 22 -19.79 24.41 -4.31
N LEU A 23 -19.80 23.39 -5.18
CA LEU A 23 -18.87 22.27 -5.09
C LEU A 23 -17.40 22.73 -5.15
N LYS A 24 -17.08 23.73 -5.97
CA LYS A 24 -15.73 24.29 -6.06
C LYS A 24 -15.31 25.00 -4.75
N ARG A 25 -16.17 25.87 -4.22
CA ARG A 25 -15.91 26.55 -2.93
C ARG A 25 -15.78 25.55 -1.79
N TYR A 26 -16.67 24.57 -1.75
CA TYR A 26 -16.67 23.49 -0.78
C TYR A 26 -15.35 22.69 -0.81
N LYS A 27 -14.92 22.25 -2.00
CA LYS A 27 -13.62 21.57 -2.17
C LYS A 27 -12.44 22.43 -1.71
N GLN A 28 -12.44 23.72 -2.05
CA GLN A 28 -11.38 24.64 -1.61
C GLN A 28 -11.32 24.78 -0.09
N GLN A 29 -12.47 24.82 0.58
CA GLN A 29 -12.53 24.91 2.04
C GLN A 29 -12.07 23.62 2.72
N ILE A 30 -12.52 22.46 2.22
CA ILE A 30 -11.99 21.16 2.69
C ILE A 30 -10.48 21.13 2.54
N LYS A 31 -9.97 21.53 1.37
CA LYS A 31 -8.54 21.51 1.10
C LYS A 31 -7.74 22.42 2.03
N ARG A 32 -8.28 23.60 2.33
CA ARG A 32 -7.69 24.53 3.29
C ARG A 32 -7.67 23.92 4.69
N ALA A 33 -8.80 23.38 5.14
CA ALA A 33 -8.90 22.75 6.45
C ALA A 33 -8.01 21.51 6.58
N VAL A 34 -7.91 20.68 5.54
CA VAL A 34 -6.96 19.56 5.46
C VAL A 34 -5.52 20.06 5.52
N SER A 35 -5.16 21.12 4.80
CA SER A 35 -3.82 21.70 4.85
C SER A 35 -3.46 22.21 6.25
N ASP A 36 -4.40 22.87 6.92
CA ASP A 36 -4.24 23.39 8.27
C ASP A 36 -4.10 22.23 9.29
N ALA A 37 -4.84 21.13 9.08
CA ALA A 37 -4.75 19.93 9.90
C ALA A 37 -3.47 19.11 9.68
N VAL A 38 -2.95 19.04 8.45
CA VAL A 38 -1.63 18.44 8.16
C VAL A 38 -0.55 19.15 8.94
N GLY A 39 -0.68 20.47 9.11
CA GLY A 39 0.15 21.27 10.01
C GLY A 39 0.22 20.61 11.37
N GLN A 40 -0.91 20.35 12.02
CA GLN A 40 -1.02 19.87 13.40
C GLN A 40 -0.77 18.37 13.63
N ARG A 41 -0.94 17.53 12.60
CA ARG A 41 -0.90 16.06 12.73
C ARG A 41 0.52 15.49 12.72
N SER A 42 0.71 14.32 13.35
CA SER A 42 1.96 13.56 13.26
C SER A 42 2.08 12.80 11.93
N VAL A 43 3.29 12.71 11.37
CA VAL A 43 3.64 11.97 10.15
C VAL A 43 3.35 10.47 10.31
N THR A 44 3.40 9.97 11.54
CA THR A 44 3.21 8.55 11.88
C THR A 44 1.74 8.14 12.06
N ASP A 45 0.87 9.06 12.49
CA ASP A 45 -0.55 8.79 12.66
C ASP A 45 -1.25 9.04 11.31
N VAL A 46 -1.37 8.04 10.43
CA VAL A 46 -2.13 8.17 9.17
C VAL A 46 -3.27 7.14 9.06
N GLU A 47 -3.54 6.42 10.15
CA GLU A 47 -4.59 5.39 10.18
C GLU A 47 -5.94 5.90 10.67
N SER A 48 -5.96 6.95 11.50
CA SER A 48 -7.19 7.54 12.00
C SER A 48 -7.84 8.46 10.94
N GLY A 49 -9.12 8.23 10.65
CA GLY A 49 -9.93 9.15 9.83
C GLY A 49 -10.11 10.49 10.54
N GLU A 50 -10.28 11.57 9.78
CA GLU A 50 -10.26 12.93 10.34
C GLU A 50 -11.65 13.54 10.42
N HIS A 51 -11.93 14.22 11.54
CA HIS A 51 -13.11 15.06 11.71
C HIS A 51 -12.77 16.52 11.43
N ILE A 52 -13.13 17.02 10.25
CA ILE A 52 -12.88 18.40 9.83
C ILE A 52 -14.13 19.24 10.04
N SER A 53 -13.98 20.32 10.80
CA SER A 53 -15.02 21.32 11.00
C SER A 53 -14.93 22.40 9.93
N ILE A 54 -16.01 22.64 9.18
CA ILE A 54 -16.05 23.71 8.17
C ILE A 54 -17.07 24.78 8.59
N PRO A 55 -16.66 26.06 8.69
CA PRO A 55 -17.55 27.16 9.04
C PRO A 55 -18.72 27.28 8.06
N LYS A 56 -19.94 27.40 8.59
CA LYS A 56 -21.17 27.48 7.78
C LYS A 56 -21.29 28.77 6.97
N GLN A 57 -20.71 29.86 7.45
CA GLN A 57 -20.79 31.19 6.83
C GLN A 57 -20.29 31.17 5.37
N ASP A 58 -19.19 30.46 5.12
CA ASP A 58 -18.52 30.38 3.82
C ASP A 58 -19.23 29.46 2.80
N ILE A 59 -20.09 28.56 3.27
CA ILE A 59 -20.81 27.58 2.45
C ILE A 59 -22.22 28.08 2.08
N SER A 60 -22.69 29.16 2.71
CA SER A 60 -24.05 29.68 2.50
C SER A 60 -24.30 30.10 1.04
N GLU A 61 -25.45 29.69 0.51
CA GLU A 61 -25.95 30.15 -0.79
C GLU A 61 -26.91 31.33 -0.57
N PRO A 62 -26.75 32.46 -1.29
CA PRO A 62 -27.71 33.55 -1.21
C PRO A 62 -29.05 33.10 -1.81
N LEU A 63 -30.12 33.23 -1.02
CA LEU A 63 -31.48 32.92 -1.43
C LEU A 63 -32.14 34.19 -1.97
N PHE A 64 -32.41 34.22 -3.27
CA PHE A 64 -33.21 35.29 -3.88
C PHE A 64 -34.69 34.95 -3.74
N HIS A 65 -35.41 35.74 -2.95
CA HIS A 65 -36.87 35.68 -2.90
C HIS A 65 -37.48 36.76 -3.81
N THR A 66 -38.48 36.40 -4.60
CA THR A 66 -39.32 37.38 -5.29
C THR A 66 -40.25 38.02 -4.25
N GLY A 67 -39.85 39.18 -3.72
CA GLY A 67 -40.74 39.98 -2.88
C GLY A 67 -41.94 40.49 -3.68
N LYS A 68 -43.06 40.75 -3.00
CA LYS A 68 -44.19 41.50 -3.58
C LYS A 68 -43.79 42.98 -3.67
N GLY A 69 -42.93 43.33 -4.63
CA GLY A 69 -42.38 44.68 -4.81
C GLY A 69 -43.44 45.74 -5.17
N GLY A 70 -43.02 47.01 -5.16
CA GLY A 70 -43.85 48.18 -5.49
C GLY A 70 -44.36 48.97 -4.29
N LYS A 71 -44.83 50.22 -4.51
CA LYS A 71 -45.61 50.97 -3.51
C LYS A 71 -46.96 50.29 -3.35
N ARG A 72 -47.19 49.64 -2.21
CA ARG A 72 -48.47 49.00 -1.90
C ARG A 72 -49.13 49.75 -0.77
N THR A 73 -50.33 50.25 -1.05
CA THR A 73 -51.27 50.71 -0.03
C THR A 73 -52.08 49.49 0.39
N VAL A 74 -51.91 49.05 1.64
CA VAL A 74 -52.73 48.00 2.23
C VAL A 74 -53.64 48.69 3.25
N VAL A 75 -54.95 48.50 3.09
CA VAL A 75 -55.93 49.00 4.06
C VAL A 75 -56.06 47.92 5.14
N HIS A 76 -55.64 48.24 6.36
CA HIS A 76 -55.81 47.36 7.51
C HIS A 76 -57.16 47.67 8.16
N PRO A 77 -58.09 46.70 8.30
CA PRO A 77 -59.29 46.91 9.10
C PRO A 77 -58.89 46.94 10.58
N GLY A 78 -58.87 48.12 11.19
CA GLY A 78 -58.50 48.35 12.59
C GLY A 78 -58.74 49.80 13.03
N ASN A 79 -58.88 50.00 14.35
CA ASN A 79 -59.38 51.19 15.08
C ASN A 79 -59.19 52.58 14.42
N ASP A 80 -60.22 53.42 14.51
CA ASP A 80 -60.24 54.81 14.00
C ASP A 80 -59.40 55.81 14.85
N GLN A 81 -58.81 55.36 15.96
CA GLN A 81 -57.98 56.17 16.85
C GLN A 81 -56.64 55.46 17.10
N PHE A 82 -55.54 56.09 16.67
CA PHE A 82 -54.17 55.61 16.87
C PHE A 82 -53.44 56.51 17.86
N THR A 83 -52.71 55.91 18.81
CA THR A 83 -51.84 56.61 19.75
C THR A 83 -50.37 56.40 19.40
N ALA A 84 -49.51 57.35 19.78
CA ALA A 84 -48.07 57.23 19.53
C ALA A 84 -47.49 56.01 20.28
N GLY A 85 -47.09 54.98 19.53
CA GLY A 85 -46.57 53.73 20.08
C GLY A 85 -47.29 52.47 19.58
N ASP A 86 -48.43 52.62 18.89
CA ASP A 86 -49.18 51.49 18.34
C ASP A 86 -48.34 50.74 17.28
N ARG A 87 -48.27 49.41 17.43
CA ARG A 87 -47.56 48.51 16.52
C ARG A 87 -48.58 47.76 15.66
N ILE A 88 -48.29 47.65 14.37
CA ILE A 88 -49.09 46.87 13.42
C ILE A 88 -48.56 45.43 13.40
N ASP A 89 -49.44 44.45 13.54
CA ASP A 89 -49.07 43.05 13.43
C ASP A 89 -48.53 42.73 12.03
N ARG A 90 -47.40 42.01 11.99
CA ARG A 90 -46.79 41.56 10.74
C ARG A 90 -47.76 40.56 10.09
N PRO A 91 -48.09 40.69 8.79
CA PRO A 91 -49.07 39.81 8.17
C PRO A 91 -48.62 38.35 8.32
N PRO A 92 -49.54 37.42 8.65
CA PRO A 92 -49.19 36.01 8.78
C PRO A 92 -48.64 35.51 7.43
N PRO A 93 -47.55 34.71 7.44
CA PRO A 93 -46.98 34.17 6.22
C PRO A 93 -48.03 33.29 5.53
N GLN A 94 -48.61 33.81 4.45
CA GLN A 94 -49.61 33.09 3.68
C GLN A 94 -48.90 32.05 2.81
N GLY A 95 -48.97 30.79 3.23
CA GLY A 95 -48.70 29.61 2.41
C GLY A 95 -47.23 29.18 2.32
N GLY A 96 -46.76 28.49 3.36
CA GLY A 96 -45.51 27.74 3.35
C GLY A 96 -45.40 26.93 4.63
N GLN A 97 -45.83 25.67 4.57
CA GLN A 97 -45.71 24.70 5.67
C GLN A 97 -44.22 24.42 5.91
N GLY A 98 -43.60 25.23 6.76
CA GLY A 98 -42.22 25.08 7.21
C GLY A 98 -42.21 25.17 8.73
N SER A 99 -42.22 24.00 9.37
CA SER A 99 -42.06 23.82 10.81
C SER A 99 -40.71 24.41 11.23
N GLY A 100 -40.73 25.46 12.03
CA GLY A 100 -39.53 26.11 12.56
C GLY A 100 -39.90 26.90 13.79
N GLN A 101 -40.25 26.17 14.86
CA GLN A 101 -40.38 26.76 16.18
C GLN A 101 -38.96 26.94 16.71
N GLY A 102 -38.47 28.17 16.64
CA GLY A 102 -37.22 28.60 17.24
C GLY A 102 -37.45 29.93 17.91
N ASP A 103 -37.57 29.92 19.24
CA ASP A 103 -37.36 31.09 20.06
C ASP A 103 -35.90 31.54 19.85
N ALA A 104 -35.72 32.62 19.12
CA ALA A 104 -34.43 33.28 19.02
C ALA A 104 -34.14 34.01 20.34
N GLY A 105 -33.55 33.29 21.30
CA GLY A 105 -32.95 33.89 22.48
C GLY A 105 -31.82 34.83 22.07
N ASN A 106 -31.79 36.03 22.66
CA ASN A 106 -30.85 37.12 22.36
C ASN A 106 -29.42 36.89 22.90
N SER A 107 -28.98 35.63 23.03
CA SER A 107 -27.66 35.26 23.52
C SER A 107 -27.41 33.77 23.24
N GLY A 108 -26.62 33.48 22.20
CA GLY A 108 -26.26 32.12 21.84
C GLY A 108 -25.69 32.07 20.42
N GLU A 109 -24.38 32.27 20.31
CA GLU A 109 -23.61 31.79 19.16
C GLU A 109 -23.72 30.25 19.15
N GLY A 110 -24.74 29.76 18.45
CA GLY A 110 -24.90 28.36 18.10
C GLY A 110 -24.89 28.24 16.58
N GLU A 111 -23.83 28.72 15.94
CA GLU A 111 -23.55 28.28 14.58
C GLU A 111 -22.97 26.88 14.70
N ASP A 112 -23.82 25.86 14.56
CA ASP A 112 -23.36 24.48 14.51
C ASP A 112 -22.45 24.32 13.29
N ASP A 113 -21.15 24.33 13.54
CA ASP A 113 -20.16 23.98 12.54
C ASP A 113 -20.40 22.55 12.07
N PHE A 114 -20.31 22.34 10.76
CA PHE A 114 -20.43 21.00 10.23
C PHE A 114 -19.13 20.24 10.44
N THR A 115 -19.14 19.27 11.35
CA THR A 115 -18.04 18.32 11.53
C THR A 115 -18.22 17.16 10.55
N PHE A 116 -17.28 16.98 9.62
CA PHE A 116 -17.29 15.90 8.64
C PHE A 116 -16.19 14.88 8.93
N SER A 117 -16.51 13.59 8.87
CA SER A 117 -15.51 12.53 8.86
C SER A 117 -15.01 12.29 7.43
N ILE A 118 -13.73 12.52 7.15
CA ILE A 118 -13.09 12.17 5.88
C ILE A 118 -12.40 10.80 6.01
N SER A 119 -12.55 9.95 5.00
CA SER A 119 -11.84 8.66 4.98
C SER A 119 -10.33 8.83 4.72
N LYS A 120 -9.53 7.84 5.10
CA LYS A 120 -8.07 7.86 4.87
C LYS A 120 -7.73 8.12 3.40
N ASP A 121 -8.38 7.41 2.48
CA ASP A 121 -8.09 7.51 1.05
C ASP A 121 -8.48 8.90 0.50
N GLU A 122 -9.64 9.43 0.91
CA GLU A 122 -10.06 10.77 0.52
C GLU A 122 -9.14 11.87 1.07
N TYR A 123 -8.65 11.71 2.31
CA TYR A 123 -7.69 12.63 2.90
C TYR A 123 -6.39 12.65 2.09
N LEU A 124 -5.87 11.49 1.71
CA LEU A 124 -4.67 11.38 0.89
C LEU A 124 -4.89 11.99 -0.50
N ASP A 125 -6.01 11.71 -1.14
CA ASP A 125 -6.33 12.31 -2.44
C ASP A 125 -6.38 13.84 -2.38
N LEU A 126 -6.95 14.41 -1.30
CA LEU A 126 -7.01 15.85 -1.08
C LEU A 126 -5.62 16.45 -0.78
N LEU A 127 -4.78 15.74 -0.02
CA LEU A 127 -3.41 16.12 0.28
C LEU A 127 -2.55 16.19 -0.99
N PHE A 128 -2.75 15.25 -1.90
CA PHE A 128 -1.96 15.07 -3.11
C PHE A 128 -2.52 15.77 -4.36
N GLU A 129 -3.72 16.37 -4.29
CA GLU A 129 -4.30 17.12 -5.42
C GLU A 129 -3.37 18.26 -5.89
N ASP A 130 -2.59 18.86 -4.99
CA ASP A 130 -1.57 19.88 -5.32
C ASP A 130 -0.22 19.32 -5.77
N LEU A 131 0.02 18.02 -5.56
CA LEU A 131 1.27 17.33 -5.88
C LEU A 131 1.12 16.43 -7.13
N ALA A 132 0.06 16.65 -7.92
CA ALA A 132 -0.21 15.87 -9.11
C ALA A 132 0.95 15.99 -10.13
N LEU A 133 1.50 14.84 -10.53
CA LEU A 133 2.50 14.74 -11.59
C LEU A 133 1.80 14.88 -12.96
N PRO A 134 1.94 16.01 -13.69
CA PRO A 134 1.10 16.31 -14.86
C PRO A 134 1.23 15.33 -16.02
N ASN A 135 2.30 14.51 -16.03
CA ASN A 135 2.65 13.59 -17.11
C ASN A 135 3.02 12.19 -16.59
N LEU A 136 2.28 11.69 -15.59
CA LEU A 136 2.51 10.33 -15.10
C LEU A 136 2.00 9.30 -16.13
N LYS A 137 2.93 8.62 -16.82
CA LYS A 137 2.60 7.38 -17.51
C LYS A 137 2.36 6.31 -16.45
N ASN A 138 1.18 5.70 -16.46
CA ASN A 138 0.87 4.55 -15.61
C ASN A 138 1.75 3.37 -16.02
N SER A 139 2.96 3.26 -15.47
CA SER A 139 3.68 1.99 -15.43
C SER A 139 3.03 1.14 -14.36
N GLN A 140 2.59 -0.07 -14.72
CA GLN A 140 2.22 -1.08 -13.74
C GLN A 140 3.48 -1.39 -12.92
N PHE A 141 3.60 -0.78 -11.75
CA PHE A 141 4.59 -1.18 -10.77
C PHE A 141 4.12 -2.53 -10.21
N ASP A 142 4.59 -3.61 -10.82
CA ASP A 142 4.56 -4.92 -10.19
C ASP A 142 5.38 -4.82 -8.91
N GLN A 143 4.79 -5.22 -7.78
CA GLN A 143 5.52 -5.38 -6.53
C GLN A 143 6.69 -6.33 -6.80
N VAL A 144 7.92 -5.82 -6.75
CA VAL A 144 9.13 -6.63 -6.90
C VAL A 144 9.31 -7.44 -5.62
N VAL A 145 8.58 -8.53 -5.50
CA VAL A 145 8.79 -9.51 -4.44
C VAL A 145 10.09 -10.22 -4.75
N GLN A 146 11.10 -10.02 -3.92
CA GLN A 146 12.33 -10.80 -4.01
C GLN A 146 12.04 -12.24 -3.56
N TYR A 147 12.28 -13.17 -4.48
CA TYR A 147 12.11 -14.59 -4.23
C TYR A 147 13.47 -15.25 -4.04
N GLU A 148 13.61 -16.03 -2.98
CA GLU A 148 14.74 -16.95 -2.82
C GLU A 148 14.29 -18.37 -3.18
N THR A 149 15.14 -19.09 -3.90
CA THR A 149 14.92 -20.49 -4.23
C THR A 149 15.33 -21.37 -3.06
N TYR A 150 14.41 -22.17 -2.53
CA TYR A 150 14.70 -23.17 -1.51
C TYR A 150 14.35 -24.57 -2.00
N ARG A 151 15.02 -25.58 -1.43
CA ARG A 151 14.78 -26.98 -1.78
C ARG A 151 13.46 -27.46 -1.15
N ALA A 152 12.45 -27.67 -1.98
CA ALA A 152 11.09 -28.02 -1.58
C ALA A 152 10.79 -29.54 -1.65
N GLY A 153 11.82 -30.37 -1.86
CA GLY A 153 11.70 -31.83 -1.89
C GLY A 153 11.90 -32.41 -3.27
N TYR A 154 10.99 -33.31 -3.68
CA TYR A 154 11.07 -34.01 -4.97
C TYR A 154 9.73 -34.03 -5.70
N GLN A 155 9.77 -33.99 -7.02
CA GLN A 155 8.62 -34.12 -7.92
C GLN A 155 8.83 -35.29 -8.89
N THR A 156 7.74 -35.77 -9.48
CA THR A 156 7.76 -36.87 -10.47
C THR A 156 8.16 -36.40 -11.86
N ASP A 157 8.07 -35.10 -12.12
CA ASP A 157 8.40 -34.47 -13.39
C ASP A 157 9.25 -33.22 -13.15
N GLY A 158 10.10 -32.85 -14.11
CA GLY A 158 11.02 -31.72 -13.97
C GLY A 158 12.13 -31.69 -15.01
N VAL A 159 12.96 -30.65 -14.90
CA VAL A 159 14.09 -30.45 -15.83
C VAL A 159 15.14 -31.57 -15.61
N PRO A 160 15.71 -32.17 -16.67
CA PRO A 160 16.70 -33.25 -16.57
C PRO A 160 17.89 -32.94 -15.65
N THR A 161 18.31 -31.68 -15.57
CA THR A 161 19.39 -31.22 -14.67
C THR A 161 19.10 -31.46 -13.19
N ASN A 162 17.82 -31.47 -12.80
CA ASN A 162 17.38 -31.69 -11.43
C ASN A 162 17.10 -33.16 -11.11
N LEU A 163 17.35 -34.09 -12.04
CA LEU A 163 17.06 -35.50 -11.83
C LEU A 163 17.90 -36.09 -10.68
N ASP A 164 17.23 -36.70 -9.70
CA ASP A 164 17.89 -37.47 -8.66
C ASP A 164 18.02 -38.93 -9.09
N ILE A 165 19.21 -39.26 -9.60
CA ILE A 165 19.52 -40.57 -10.19
C ILE A 165 19.34 -41.70 -9.16
N VAL A 166 19.85 -41.51 -7.94
CA VAL A 166 19.84 -42.53 -6.89
C VAL A 166 18.41 -42.87 -6.49
N ARG A 167 17.58 -41.85 -6.28
CA ARG A 167 16.18 -42.05 -5.87
C ARG A 167 15.33 -42.64 -6.98
N SER A 168 15.56 -42.21 -8.22
CA SER A 168 14.86 -42.74 -9.40
C SER A 168 15.18 -44.22 -9.64
N LEU A 169 16.46 -44.59 -9.58
CA LEU A 169 16.89 -45.99 -9.68
C LEU A 169 16.35 -46.84 -8.54
N LYS A 170 16.35 -46.34 -7.30
CA LYS A 170 15.77 -47.06 -6.17
C LYS A 170 14.28 -47.35 -6.36
N GLY A 171 13.53 -46.38 -6.89
CA GLY A 171 12.12 -46.55 -7.27
C GLY A 171 11.93 -47.62 -8.34
N SER A 172 12.71 -47.53 -9.42
CA SER A 172 12.64 -48.48 -10.54
C SER A 172 13.00 -49.91 -10.12
N MET A 173 14.04 -50.09 -9.30
CA MET A 173 14.41 -51.40 -8.76
C MET A 173 13.32 -51.96 -7.86
N ALA A 174 12.73 -51.15 -6.98
CA ALA A 174 11.64 -51.57 -6.11
C ALA A 174 10.41 -52.02 -6.93
N ARG A 175 10.02 -51.24 -7.95
CA ARG A 175 8.92 -51.58 -8.87
C ARG A 175 9.21 -52.90 -9.60
N ARG A 176 10.42 -53.06 -10.14
CA ARG A 176 10.81 -54.27 -10.87
C ARG A 176 10.80 -55.50 -9.97
N VAL A 177 11.30 -55.38 -8.73
CA VAL A 177 11.22 -56.46 -7.75
C VAL A 177 9.77 -56.82 -7.45
N ALA A 178 8.90 -55.83 -7.21
CA ALA A 178 7.48 -56.07 -6.94
C ALA A 178 6.75 -56.76 -8.10
N LEU A 179 6.96 -56.28 -9.35
CA LEU A 179 6.31 -56.82 -10.54
C LEU A 179 6.83 -58.21 -10.91
N THR A 180 8.12 -58.50 -10.69
CA THR A 180 8.73 -59.78 -11.07
C THR A 180 8.75 -60.82 -9.95
N ALA A 181 8.38 -60.48 -8.71
CA ALA A 181 8.48 -61.38 -7.56
C ALA A 181 7.69 -62.69 -7.75
N ALA A 182 6.43 -62.59 -8.19
CA ALA A 182 5.57 -63.76 -8.39
C ALA A 182 6.08 -64.65 -9.53
N ASP A 183 6.48 -64.05 -10.65
CA ASP A 183 7.00 -64.79 -11.81
C ASP A 183 8.38 -65.42 -11.51
N ARG A 184 9.24 -64.76 -10.74
CA ARG A 184 10.52 -65.33 -10.27
C ARG A 184 10.33 -66.51 -9.33
N ARG A 185 9.31 -66.48 -8.48
CA ARG A 185 8.96 -67.61 -7.62
C ARG A 185 8.51 -68.81 -8.45
N LYS A 186 7.59 -68.60 -9.39
CA LYS A 186 7.15 -69.64 -10.33
C LYS A 186 8.28 -70.19 -11.18
N LEU A 187 9.20 -69.32 -11.61
CA LEU A 187 10.39 -69.73 -12.35
C LEU A 187 11.27 -70.68 -11.53
N ARG A 188 11.51 -70.34 -10.25
CA ARG A 188 12.30 -71.19 -9.35
C ARG A 188 11.62 -72.54 -9.11
N GLU A 189 10.31 -72.54 -8.85
CA GLU A 189 9.51 -73.77 -8.68
C GLU A 189 9.58 -74.66 -9.95
N ALA A 190 9.43 -74.08 -11.14
CA ALA A 190 9.53 -74.80 -12.41
C ALA A 190 10.96 -75.31 -12.72
N GLU A 191 12.00 -74.54 -12.38
CA GLU A 191 13.39 -74.96 -12.52
C GLU A 191 13.73 -76.14 -11.57
N GLU A 192 13.22 -76.12 -10.34
CA GLU A 192 13.37 -77.23 -9.39
C GLU A 192 12.61 -78.50 -9.83
N GLU A 193 11.41 -78.36 -10.42
CA GLU A 193 10.66 -79.49 -10.98
C GLU A 193 11.38 -80.10 -12.19
N LEU A 194 11.93 -79.26 -13.06
CA LEU A 194 12.71 -79.71 -14.21
C LEU A 194 13.99 -80.45 -13.78
N GLU A 195 14.69 -79.97 -12.74
CA GLU A 195 15.85 -80.67 -12.17
C GLU A 195 15.47 -82.05 -11.62
N LYS A 196 14.35 -82.15 -10.88
CA LYS A 196 13.85 -83.43 -10.35
C LYS A 196 13.51 -84.42 -11.46
N LEU A 197 12.82 -83.96 -12.52
CA LEU A 197 12.43 -84.82 -13.64
C LEU A 197 13.62 -85.25 -14.49
N LYS A 198 14.69 -84.44 -14.59
CA LYS A 198 15.95 -84.81 -15.25
C LYS A 198 16.78 -85.81 -14.44
N ALA A 199 16.61 -85.86 -13.11
CA ALA A 199 17.30 -86.79 -12.22
C ALA A 199 16.57 -88.14 -12.04
N ASP A 200 15.30 -88.23 -12.44
CA ASP A 200 14.51 -89.46 -12.37
C ASP A 200 14.93 -90.47 -13.45
N LYS A 201 14.77 -91.77 -13.19
CA LYS A 201 15.19 -92.85 -14.10
C LYS A 201 14.14 -93.17 -15.18
N HIS A 202 12.96 -92.55 -15.10
CA HIS A 202 11.86 -92.75 -16.05
C HIS A 202 11.90 -91.70 -17.18
N ASP A 203 11.52 -92.12 -18.39
CA ASP A 203 11.63 -91.31 -19.61
C ASP A 203 10.49 -90.26 -19.70
N ASN A 204 10.64 -89.16 -18.98
CA ASN A 204 9.64 -88.08 -18.85
C ASN A 204 9.81 -86.99 -19.94
N THR A 205 10.02 -87.38 -21.18
CA THR A 205 10.39 -86.47 -22.29
C THR A 205 9.35 -85.37 -22.57
N VAL A 206 8.05 -85.69 -22.50
CA VAL A 206 6.97 -84.72 -22.77
C VAL A 206 6.88 -83.64 -21.69
N ALA A 207 6.94 -84.05 -20.41
CA ALA A 207 6.86 -83.13 -19.27
C ALA A 207 8.07 -82.17 -19.22
N ILE A 208 9.26 -82.64 -19.61
CA ILE A 208 10.47 -81.82 -19.70
C ILE A 208 10.30 -80.72 -20.76
N ILE A 209 9.76 -81.05 -21.94
CA ILE A 209 9.54 -80.08 -23.03
C ILE A 209 8.54 -79.00 -22.59
N GLU A 210 7.47 -79.38 -21.89
CA GLU A 210 6.47 -78.42 -21.37
C GLU A 210 7.07 -77.49 -20.30
N LEU A 211 7.87 -78.03 -19.39
CA LEU A 211 8.58 -77.24 -18.37
C LEU A 211 9.60 -76.29 -19.00
N GLU A 212 10.36 -76.72 -20.00
CA GLU A 212 11.30 -75.84 -20.71
C GLU A 212 10.57 -74.69 -21.42
N LYS A 213 9.38 -74.96 -21.99
CA LYS A 213 8.53 -73.94 -22.61
C LYS A 213 7.98 -72.95 -21.59
N THR A 214 7.52 -73.42 -20.43
CA THR A 214 7.01 -72.55 -19.36
C THR A 214 8.11 -71.69 -18.74
N ILE A 215 9.30 -72.26 -18.51
CA ILE A 215 10.50 -71.53 -18.06
C ILE A 215 10.87 -70.44 -19.09
N GLY A 216 10.85 -70.78 -20.39
CA GLY A 216 11.08 -69.81 -21.46
C GLY A 216 10.10 -68.64 -21.43
N ALA A 217 8.80 -68.93 -21.26
CA ALA A 217 7.76 -67.92 -21.17
C ALA A 217 7.92 -67.02 -19.92
N LEU A 218 8.24 -67.62 -18.76
CA LEU A 218 8.49 -66.88 -17.51
C LEU A 218 9.72 -65.99 -17.61
N LYS A 219 10.82 -66.48 -18.21
CA LYS A 219 12.04 -65.69 -18.47
C LYS A 219 11.74 -64.51 -19.39
N ALA A 220 10.99 -64.72 -20.48
CA ALA A 220 10.58 -63.65 -21.39
C ALA A 220 9.73 -62.59 -20.69
N LYS A 221 8.79 -63.01 -19.85
CA LYS A 221 7.92 -62.11 -19.08
C LYS A 221 8.69 -61.26 -18.07
N ILE A 222 9.67 -61.85 -17.37
CA ILE A 222 10.55 -61.11 -16.45
C ILE A 222 11.46 -60.12 -17.19
N ALA A 223 11.95 -60.50 -18.38
CA ALA A 223 12.78 -59.65 -19.22
C ALA A 223 12.00 -58.47 -19.84
N GLY A 224 10.69 -58.64 -20.07
CA GLY A 224 9.82 -57.62 -20.64
C GLY A 224 9.53 -56.42 -19.72
N VAL A 225 9.88 -56.48 -18.42
CA VAL A 225 9.67 -55.37 -17.48
C VAL A 225 10.74 -54.28 -17.70
N PRO A 226 10.36 -53.04 -18.07
CA PRO A 226 11.31 -51.96 -18.33
C PRO A 226 12.16 -51.60 -17.12
N PHE A 227 13.45 -51.33 -17.35
CA PHE A 227 14.38 -50.98 -16.28
C PHE A 227 14.08 -49.61 -15.67
N ILE A 228 13.75 -48.59 -16.48
CA ILE A 228 13.34 -47.27 -16.01
C ILE A 228 12.02 -46.93 -16.69
N ASP A 229 11.09 -46.40 -15.91
CA ASP A 229 9.79 -45.90 -16.39
C ASP A 229 9.62 -44.44 -15.96
N THR A 230 8.74 -43.69 -16.64
CA THR A 230 8.51 -42.26 -16.38
C THR A 230 8.01 -42.02 -14.95
N PHE A 231 7.23 -42.96 -14.41
CA PHE A 231 6.72 -42.91 -13.03
C PHE A 231 7.81 -43.08 -11.97
N ASP A 232 8.95 -43.69 -12.32
CA ASP A 232 10.06 -43.92 -11.39
C ASP A 232 10.95 -42.68 -11.26
N LEU A 233 10.88 -41.75 -12.22
CA LEU A 233 11.71 -40.55 -12.22
C LEU A 233 11.36 -39.63 -11.05
N ARG A 234 12.40 -39.13 -10.37
CA ARG A 234 12.29 -38.18 -9.28
C ARG A 234 13.25 -37.03 -9.51
N PHE A 235 12.71 -35.82 -9.57
CA PHE A 235 13.44 -34.58 -9.78
C PHE A 235 13.48 -33.79 -8.47
N ARG A 236 14.58 -33.11 -8.20
CA ARG A 236 14.70 -32.19 -7.07
C ARG A 236 13.84 -30.96 -7.35
N ASN A 237 12.90 -30.69 -6.45
CA ASN A 237 12.02 -29.55 -6.54
C ASN A 237 12.64 -28.35 -5.81
N TYR A 238 12.69 -27.21 -6.51
CA TYR A 238 13.06 -25.93 -5.94
C TYR A 238 11.83 -25.02 -6.02
N ALA A 239 11.31 -24.61 -4.88
CA ALA A 239 10.22 -23.65 -4.84
C ALA A 239 10.77 -22.26 -4.51
N LYS A 240 10.08 -21.24 -5.00
CA LYS A 240 10.36 -19.85 -4.67
C LYS A 240 9.63 -19.50 -3.38
N LYS A 241 10.34 -19.01 -2.37
CA LYS A 241 9.74 -18.43 -1.16
C LYS A 241 9.99 -16.92 -1.18
N PRO A 242 8.97 -16.09 -0.91
CA PRO A 242 9.20 -14.66 -0.73
C PRO A 242 10.11 -14.47 0.49
N VAL A 243 11.18 -13.68 0.34
CA VAL A 243 12.04 -13.30 1.48
C VAL A 243 11.35 -12.13 2.19
N PRO A 244 10.90 -12.29 3.44
CA PRO A 244 10.32 -11.19 4.18
C PRO A 244 11.44 -10.35 4.80
N THR A 245 12.02 -9.40 4.06
CA THR A 245 12.66 -8.25 4.73
C THR A 245 11.52 -7.43 5.32
N SER A 246 11.28 -7.61 6.61
CA SER A 246 10.05 -7.19 7.28
C SER A 246 10.14 -5.82 7.94
N LYS A 247 11.33 -5.20 7.92
CA LYS A 247 11.64 -3.97 8.65
C LYS A 247 12.33 -2.95 7.76
N ALA A 248 11.90 -1.70 7.86
CA ALA A 248 12.53 -0.56 7.19
C ALA A 248 12.65 0.60 8.16
N VAL A 249 13.71 1.39 8.00
CA VAL A 249 13.90 2.64 8.75
C VAL A 249 13.93 3.81 7.77
N MET A 250 13.21 4.88 8.10
CA MET A 250 13.15 6.13 7.36
C MET A 250 13.89 7.22 8.14
N PHE A 251 15.00 7.69 7.60
CA PHE A 251 15.73 8.85 8.10
C PHE A 251 15.21 10.13 7.42
N CYS A 252 14.68 11.04 8.22
CA CYS A 252 14.24 12.37 7.80
C CYS A 252 15.29 13.40 8.21
N LEU A 253 15.99 13.98 7.24
CA LEU A 253 17.01 15.00 7.47
C LEU A 253 16.45 16.35 7.02
N MET A 254 16.22 17.29 7.95
CA MET A 254 15.72 18.62 7.59
C MET A 254 16.69 19.72 8.02
N ASP A 255 16.91 20.67 7.13
CA ASP A 255 17.54 21.95 7.47
C ASP A 255 16.54 22.86 8.18
N VAL A 256 16.95 23.43 9.32
CA VAL A 256 16.13 24.35 10.12
C VAL A 256 16.72 25.77 10.10
N SER A 257 17.65 26.04 9.18
CA SER A 257 18.23 27.35 8.94
C SER A 257 17.19 28.44 8.66
N GLY A 258 17.63 29.69 8.77
CA GLY A 258 16.74 30.84 8.63
C GLY A 258 16.13 31.03 7.24
N SER A 259 16.62 30.33 6.21
CA SER A 259 16.12 30.38 4.84
C SER A 259 14.97 29.40 4.56
N MET A 260 14.71 28.46 5.48
CA MET A 260 13.61 27.51 5.39
C MET A 260 12.28 28.11 5.89
N ASP A 261 11.55 28.75 4.98
CA ASP A 261 10.21 29.28 5.22
C ASP A 261 9.18 28.20 5.62
N GLN A 262 8.11 28.61 6.30
CA GLN A 262 7.02 27.71 6.72
C GLN A 262 6.42 26.92 5.55
N ALA A 263 6.23 27.55 4.39
CA ALA A 263 5.72 26.86 3.20
C ALA A 263 6.65 25.74 2.71
N THR A 264 7.97 25.93 2.81
CA THR A 264 8.98 24.92 2.45
C THR A 264 8.99 23.78 3.46
N LYS A 265 8.84 24.09 4.76
CA LYS A 265 8.68 23.08 5.81
C LYS A 265 7.40 22.26 5.62
N ASP A 266 6.29 22.90 5.26
CA ASP A 266 5.01 22.22 4.99
C ASP A 266 5.13 21.29 3.77
N MET A 267 5.82 21.73 2.71
CA MET A 267 6.11 20.90 1.55
C MET A 267 6.99 19.69 1.91
N ALA A 268 8.04 19.90 2.70
CA ALA A 268 8.89 18.82 3.19
C ALA A 268 8.11 17.83 4.07
N LYS A 269 7.21 18.32 4.93
CA LYS A 269 6.31 17.49 5.74
C LYS A 269 5.44 16.60 4.88
N ARG A 270 4.81 17.13 3.82
CA ARG A 270 4.00 16.35 2.87
C ARG A 270 4.83 15.27 2.17
N PHE A 271 6.07 15.58 1.79
CA PHE A 271 6.99 14.61 1.21
C PHE A 271 7.32 13.46 2.17
N TYR A 272 7.62 13.76 3.44
CA TYR A 272 7.90 12.73 4.45
C TYR A 272 6.69 11.85 4.74
N ILE A 273 5.48 12.41 4.77
CA ILE A 273 4.22 11.65 4.91
C ILE A 273 4.07 10.67 3.73
N LEU A 274 4.32 11.14 2.50
CA LEU A 274 4.23 10.27 1.31
C LEU A 274 5.24 9.13 1.38
N LEU A 275 6.49 9.43 1.76
CA LEU A 275 7.53 8.42 1.89
C LEU A 275 7.17 7.38 2.97
N TYR A 276 6.68 7.83 4.13
CA TYR A 276 6.23 6.96 5.22
C TYR A 276 5.06 6.06 4.79
N LEU A 277 4.07 6.61 4.06
CA LEU A 277 2.95 5.84 3.53
C LEU A 277 3.38 4.80 2.50
N PHE A 278 4.34 5.16 1.65
CA PHE A 278 4.89 4.23 0.67
C PHE A 278 5.64 3.06 1.35
N LEU A 279 6.43 3.37 2.37
CA LEU A 279 7.15 2.38 3.15
C LEU A 279 6.21 1.49 3.96
N SER A 280 5.20 2.05 4.64
CA SER A 280 4.23 1.28 5.44
C SER A 280 3.31 0.38 4.59
N ARG A 281 3.12 0.70 3.31
CA ARG A 281 2.42 -0.20 2.37
C ARG A 281 3.27 -1.43 1.98
N THR A 282 4.60 -1.28 1.99
CA THR A 282 5.54 -2.30 1.52
C THR A 282 6.12 -3.14 2.66
N TYR A 283 6.36 -2.50 3.81
CA TYR A 283 6.98 -3.08 4.99
C TYR A 283 6.00 -3.12 6.16
N LYS A 284 6.09 -4.18 6.97
CA LYS A 284 5.22 -4.35 8.15
C LYS A 284 5.61 -3.45 9.31
N ASN A 285 6.91 -3.28 9.53
CA ASN A 285 7.45 -2.43 10.59
C ASN A 285 8.29 -1.33 9.94
N VAL A 286 7.88 -0.08 10.15
CA VAL A 286 8.61 1.11 9.69
C VAL A 286 8.97 1.95 10.91
N GLU A 287 10.26 2.17 11.13
CA GLU A 287 10.75 3.12 12.13
C GLU A 287 11.10 4.46 11.46
N VAL A 288 10.91 5.55 12.17
CA VAL A 288 11.22 6.90 11.68
C VAL A 288 12.19 7.58 12.62
N VAL A 289 13.27 8.13 12.06
CA VAL A 289 14.29 8.88 12.79
C VAL A 289 14.37 10.29 12.21
N TYR A 290 14.18 11.29 13.06
CA TYR A 290 14.22 12.69 12.67
C TYR A 290 15.55 13.31 13.07
N ILE A 291 16.29 13.83 12.08
CA ILE A 291 17.56 14.51 12.28
C ILE A 291 17.40 15.92 11.76
N ARG A 292 17.46 16.89 12.66
CA ARG A 292 17.54 18.30 12.28
C ARG A 292 19.00 18.73 12.26
N HIS A 293 19.33 19.63 11.33
CA HIS A 293 20.66 20.22 11.27
C HIS A 293 20.58 21.72 11.03
N HIS A 294 21.57 22.40 11.59
CA HIS A 294 21.94 23.78 11.32
C HIS A 294 23.48 23.76 11.34
N THR A 295 24.10 24.32 12.37
CA THR A 295 25.54 24.20 12.68
C THR A 295 25.88 22.87 13.35
N GLN A 296 24.96 22.31 14.14
CA GLN A 296 25.09 20.99 14.75
C GLN A 296 23.85 20.14 14.42
N ALA A 297 24.06 18.84 14.22
CA ALA A 297 22.98 17.90 14.02
C ALA A 297 22.51 17.33 15.36
N LYS A 298 21.19 17.14 15.48
CA LYS A 298 20.57 16.53 16.65
C LYS A 298 19.41 15.64 16.21
N GLU A 299 19.31 14.47 16.84
CA GLU A 299 18.11 13.66 16.75
C GLU A 299 17.02 14.27 17.61
N VAL A 300 15.83 14.36 17.04
CA VAL A 300 14.68 15.02 17.67
C VAL A 300 13.42 14.21 17.52
N ASP A 301 12.41 14.59 18.30
CA ASP A 301 11.06 14.13 18.05
C ASP A 301 10.42 14.88 16.88
N GLU A 302 9.24 14.43 16.49
CA GLU A 302 8.54 14.98 15.34
C GLU A 302 8.10 16.44 15.56
N GLN A 303 7.72 16.81 16.78
CA GLN A 303 7.28 18.18 17.07
C GLN A 303 8.45 19.17 16.97
N GLU A 304 9.58 18.85 17.59
CA GLU A 304 10.80 19.66 17.52
C GLU A 304 11.34 19.71 16.07
N PHE A 305 11.13 18.65 15.26
CA PHE A 305 11.56 18.60 13.87
C PHE A 305 10.85 19.61 12.95
N PHE A 306 9.51 19.77 13.05
CA PHE A 306 8.76 20.65 12.14
C PHE A 306 8.55 22.07 12.67
N TYR A 307 8.44 22.25 13.98
CA TYR A 307 8.03 23.53 14.56
C TYR A 307 9.16 24.33 15.19
N SER A 308 10.33 23.73 15.44
CA SER A 308 11.48 24.48 15.91
C SER A 308 11.95 25.47 14.84
N GLN A 309 12.25 26.68 15.27
CA GLN A 309 12.93 27.69 14.46
C GLN A 309 14.22 28.03 15.19
N GLU A 310 15.36 27.70 14.56
CA GLU A 310 16.67 28.08 15.06
C GLU A 310 17.39 28.90 14.01
N THR A 311 17.99 30.01 14.45
CA THR A 311 18.75 30.90 13.58
C THR A 311 20.19 30.41 13.53
N GLY A 312 20.65 29.96 12.36
CA GLY A 312 22.00 29.45 12.17
C GLY A 312 22.31 29.19 10.70
N GLY A 313 23.59 28.98 10.38
CA GLY A 313 24.02 28.53 9.05
C GLY A 313 23.88 27.02 8.88
N THR A 314 23.89 26.56 7.63
CA THR A 314 23.66 25.16 7.24
C THR A 314 24.97 24.40 7.03
N ILE A 315 25.22 23.38 7.86
CA ILE A 315 26.33 22.43 7.73
C ILE A 315 25.74 21.02 7.57
N VAL A 316 25.62 20.57 6.32
CA VAL A 316 24.99 19.28 5.97
C VAL A 316 25.81 18.09 6.49
N SER A 317 27.14 18.19 6.53
CA SER A 317 27.99 17.07 6.95
C SER A 317 27.75 16.65 8.40
N SER A 318 27.28 17.57 9.24
CA SER A 318 26.92 17.29 10.63
C SER A 318 25.76 16.27 10.69
N ALA A 319 24.76 16.45 9.82
CA ALA A 319 23.59 15.58 9.73
C ALA A 319 23.98 14.18 9.23
N LEU A 320 24.82 14.14 8.19
CA LEU A 320 25.27 12.88 7.59
C LEU A 320 26.15 12.05 8.55
N LYS A 321 26.98 12.70 9.37
CA LYS A 321 27.76 12.03 10.42
C LYS A 321 26.85 11.44 11.48
N LEU A 322 25.89 12.21 11.98
CA LEU A 322 24.95 11.71 12.98
C LEU A 322 24.11 10.55 12.44
N MET A 323 23.68 10.61 11.18
CA MET A 323 23.00 9.50 10.52
C MET A 323 23.87 8.24 10.47
N ASP A 324 25.15 8.35 10.10
CA ASP A 324 26.10 7.23 10.08
C ASP A 324 26.28 6.61 11.48
N GLU A 325 26.39 7.45 12.52
CA GLU A 325 26.48 7.02 13.91
C GLU A 325 25.22 6.26 14.36
N ILE A 326 24.03 6.78 14.06
CA ILE A 326 22.76 6.14 14.40
C ILE A 326 22.59 4.81 13.66
N ILE A 327 22.97 4.76 12.38
CA ILE A 327 22.96 3.52 11.60
C ILE A 327 23.87 2.48 12.22
N ALA A 328 25.09 2.87 12.59
CA ALA A 328 26.04 1.97 13.22
C ALA A 328 25.58 1.51 14.61
N GLU A 329 24.90 2.34 15.40
CA GLU A 329 24.49 1.98 16.76
C GLU A 329 23.19 1.14 16.80
N ARG A 330 22.16 1.53 16.03
CA ARG A 330 20.81 0.96 16.12
C ARG A 330 20.42 0.03 14.99
N TYR A 331 21.02 0.19 13.82
CA TYR A 331 20.62 -0.48 12.58
C TYR A 331 21.76 -1.31 11.97
N GLN A 332 22.73 -1.70 12.80
CA GLN A 332 23.79 -2.63 12.45
C GLN A 332 23.19 -4.02 12.29
N ASP A 333 22.80 -4.38 11.06
CA ASP A 333 22.75 -5.73 10.49
C ASP A 333 21.84 -5.76 9.26
N SER A 334 21.99 -6.77 8.40
CA SER A 334 21.24 -7.00 7.15
C SER A 334 19.71 -7.09 7.29
N ASP A 335 19.17 -6.88 8.49
CA ASP A 335 17.77 -7.03 8.85
C ASP A 335 16.92 -5.79 8.55
N TRP A 336 17.56 -4.62 8.37
CA TRP A 336 16.88 -3.33 8.12
C TRP A 336 17.14 -2.79 6.72
N ASN A 337 16.08 -2.42 6.02
CA ASN A 337 16.20 -1.59 4.81
C ASN A 337 16.20 -0.11 5.18
N ILE A 338 17.32 0.55 4.93
CA ILE A 338 17.53 1.95 5.30
C ILE A 338 17.16 2.86 4.13
N TYR A 339 16.25 3.79 4.38
CA TYR A 339 15.83 4.85 3.47
C TYR A 339 16.16 6.19 4.10
N ALA A 340 16.71 7.12 3.32
CA ALA A 340 16.99 8.46 3.79
C ALA A 340 16.46 9.50 2.81
N ALA A 341 16.00 10.62 3.35
CA ALA A 341 15.56 11.76 2.58
C ALA A 341 16.00 13.05 3.24
N GLN A 342 16.65 13.91 2.46
CA GLN A 342 17.06 15.23 2.89
C GLN A 342 16.17 16.32 2.30
N ALA A 343 15.58 17.13 3.17
CA ALA A 343 14.89 18.37 2.81
C ALA A 343 15.77 19.57 3.18
N SER A 344 16.15 20.34 2.16
CA SER A 344 16.92 21.57 2.27
C SER A 344 16.56 22.49 1.10
N ASP A 345 16.78 23.79 1.27
CA ASP A 345 16.66 24.83 0.24
C ASP A 345 17.87 24.85 -0.73
N GLY A 346 18.88 24.02 -0.47
CA GLY A 346 20.08 23.88 -1.28
C GLY A 346 21.23 24.81 -0.88
N ASP A 347 21.10 25.55 0.23
CA ASP A 347 22.22 26.30 0.79
C ASP A 347 23.12 25.38 1.63
N ASN A 348 24.42 25.44 1.39
CA ASN A 348 25.40 24.70 2.17
C ASN A 348 26.70 25.49 2.21
N TRP A 349 27.39 25.40 3.35
CA TRP A 349 28.66 26.07 3.49
C TRP A 349 29.69 25.49 2.50
N ALA A 350 30.38 26.36 1.76
CA ALA A 350 31.22 25.95 0.62
C ALA A 350 32.34 24.97 1.02
N ASP A 351 32.91 25.15 2.21
CA ASP A 351 33.97 24.29 2.76
C ASP A 351 33.47 22.91 3.23
N ASP A 352 32.16 22.75 3.42
CA ASP A 352 31.54 21.50 3.91
C ASP A 352 31.22 20.51 2.78
N SER A 353 30.99 21.02 1.57
CA SER A 353 30.56 20.24 0.41
C SER A 353 31.49 19.06 0.05
N PRO A 354 32.83 19.19 0.11
CA PRO A 354 33.73 18.06 -0.13
C PRO A 354 33.58 16.95 0.92
N GLN A 355 33.40 17.31 2.19
CA GLN A 355 33.21 16.36 3.29
C GLN A 355 31.88 15.62 3.17
N CYS A 356 30.81 16.32 2.81
CA CYS A 356 29.50 15.71 2.52
C CYS A 356 29.61 14.63 1.44
N ARG A 357 30.27 14.95 0.31
CA ARG A 357 30.45 14.02 -0.79
C ARG A 357 31.18 12.75 -0.36
N GLU A 358 32.24 12.89 0.43
CA GLU A 358 33.02 11.75 0.90
C GLU A 358 32.21 10.84 1.82
N LEU A 359 31.50 11.41 2.80
CA LEU A 359 30.63 10.66 3.72
C LEU A 359 29.52 9.93 2.96
N LEU A 360 28.87 10.63 2.04
CA LEU A 360 27.75 10.10 1.27
C LEU A 360 28.20 8.94 0.37
N MET A 361 29.31 9.09 -0.37
CA MET A 361 29.81 8.02 -1.25
C MET A 361 30.41 6.83 -0.51
N LYS A 362 31.20 7.06 0.55
CA LYS A 362 31.97 5.98 1.18
C LYS A 362 31.19 5.24 2.25
N LYS A 363 30.30 5.93 2.97
CA LYS A 363 29.63 5.36 4.16
C LYS A 363 28.14 5.13 3.97
N LEU A 364 27.41 6.16 3.53
CA LEU A 364 25.95 6.10 3.50
C LEU A 364 25.40 5.33 2.30
N LEU A 365 25.79 5.70 1.07
CA LEU A 365 25.25 5.05 -0.15
C LEU A 365 25.43 3.53 -0.22
N PRO A 366 26.55 2.92 0.24
CA PRO A 366 26.68 1.47 0.27
C PRO A 366 25.69 0.76 1.20
N VAL A 367 25.21 1.45 2.23
CA VAL A 367 24.36 0.89 3.29
C VAL A 367 22.89 1.22 3.06
N THR A 368 22.58 2.39 2.49
CA THR A 368 21.21 2.81 2.18
C THR A 368 20.66 2.13 0.93
N ARG A 369 19.37 1.77 0.94
CA ARG A 369 18.66 1.31 -0.25
C ARG A 369 18.32 2.46 -1.19
N TYR A 370 18.03 3.62 -0.62
CA TYR A 370 17.68 4.83 -1.35
C TYR A 370 18.00 6.05 -0.49
N PHE A 371 18.56 7.05 -1.14
CA PHE A 371 18.85 8.37 -0.57
C PHE A 371 18.26 9.41 -1.53
N ALA A 372 17.25 10.15 -1.08
CA ALA A 372 16.61 11.24 -1.81
C ALA A 372 17.22 12.60 -1.48
#